data_AF-A0A8J2IKK8-F1
#
_entry.id   AF-A0A8J2IKK8-F1
#
_cell.length_a   1.000
_cell.length_b   1.000
_cell.length_c   1.000
_cell.angle_alpha   90.00
_cell.angle_beta   90.00
_cell.angle_gamma   90.00
#
_symmetry.space_group_name_H-M   'P 1'
#
loop_
_entity.id
_entity.type
_entity.pdbx_description
1 polymer ?
#
loop_
_entity_poly.entity_id
_entity_poly.type
_entity_poly.pdbx_seq_one_letter_code
_entity_poly.pdbx_strand_id
1 'polypeptide(L)'
;MGSFTLPSTEGRNITVLGGGVLGRRIASGWAASGYDVIIRDPSPEQRAAAVEYCNTSMSEYSDSPVRGSVKAVDDLAEAVAKAWLVIEAVPEKLPIKISTFADLERLTSKDTILCSNSSSYKSREMVGDLQPETKRRVLNMHYYMPPDYRVVELMTDGETDESIFPFLYEKLACIKFHPYVARKESTGFIYNRLWAAIKREVLNILAEDVSTPEEIDRLFKEMWYAKEKGPVAMMDAVGLDTVSFIEQHYIAERGLPNTPVEFLQKYIDEGKLGAKCDKGGLLPPKEAKSDETQLYFLDVGLAAGDEATCMTAGRVLVGSSDKEPLKTLVSGQRMPDGIDISTSTNKLFYTTMGKPSKNDGVVYSCNLDGSDLKEVVPQGSVHTPKQLTVDNQNSKIYFSDREGMRVMRCNFDGSDLETLVQTGDWRKEEHKSDQTRWCVGITVSPSTGKFYWTQKGFSKGGKGRIFRANIDFQPGQNALNRTDIEVLFKDLPEPIDLEIDDAANVLYWTDRGELPDGNTINRAKLDGRGACEGASVIGKDYDVLSRGLHEAIGIKLDSKNGRMFATDLGGSVYQLDMDGGNRTKLYDGSGAFVGITLV
;
A
#
# COMPACT_ATOMS: atom_id res chain seq x y z
N MET A 1 56.79 8.96 1.26
CA MET A 1 55.47 9.08 1.93
C MET A 1 54.96 7.67 2.17
N GLY A 2 54.72 7.27 3.42
CA GLY A 2 54.32 5.88 3.75
C GLY A 2 52.91 5.58 3.25
N SER A 3 52.63 4.36 2.79
CA SER A 3 51.30 3.92 2.37
C SER A 3 50.29 3.99 3.52
N PHE A 4 49.05 4.39 3.26
CA PHE A 4 47.98 4.22 4.24
C PHE A 4 47.84 2.74 4.62
N THR A 5 47.57 2.45 5.89
CA THR A 5 47.35 1.08 6.36
C THR A 5 45.85 0.83 6.43
N LEU A 6 45.34 -0.12 5.65
CA LEU A 6 43.93 -0.48 5.66
C LEU A 6 43.50 -0.99 7.05
N PRO A 7 42.30 -0.62 7.52
CA PRO A 7 41.82 -1.05 8.82
C PRO A 7 41.43 -2.54 8.85
N SER A 8 41.62 -3.20 10.00
CA SER A 8 40.89 -4.44 10.29
C SER A 8 39.41 -4.12 10.52
N THR A 9 38.52 -5.01 10.07
CA THR A 9 37.06 -4.91 10.32
C THR A 9 36.61 -5.74 11.53
N GLU A 10 37.47 -6.62 12.05
CA GLU A 10 37.12 -7.54 13.13
C GLU A 10 36.96 -6.79 14.47
N GLY A 11 35.84 -7.02 15.16
CA GLY A 11 35.55 -6.39 16.46
C GLY A 11 35.37 -4.87 16.43
N ARG A 12 35.21 -4.29 15.24
CA ARG A 12 35.05 -2.84 15.00
C ARG A 12 33.71 -2.54 14.32
N ASN A 13 33.20 -1.35 14.58
CA ASN A 13 31.90 -0.93 14.07
C ASN A 13 32.02 -0.01 12.84
N ILE A 14 30.89 0.18 12.19
CA ILE A 14 30.68 1.27 11.23
C ILE A 14 29.97 2.40 11.96
N THR A 15 30.33 3.63 11.68
CA THR A 15 29.66 4.81 12.24
C THR A 15 28.97 5.59 11.15
N VAL A 16 27.70 5.93 11.36
CA VAL A 16 26.93 6.82 10.48
C VAL A 16 26.62 8.09 11.24
N LEU A 17 27.07 9.24 10.75
CA LEU A 17 26.81 10.54 11.36
C LEU A 17 25.55 11.15 10.75
N GLY A 18 24.45 11.10 11.49
CA GLY A 18 23.11 11.53 11.08
C GLY A 18 22.12 10.36 11.05
N GLY A 19 21.05 10.45 11.84
CA GLY A 19 19.94 9.48 11.89
C GLY A 19 18.78 9.78 10.94
N GLY A 20 18.96 10.77 10.05
CA GLY A 20 17.97 11.17 9.06
C GLY A 20 17.71 10.10 7.99
N VAL A 21 16.94 10.47 6.96
CA VAL A 21 16.41 9.55 5.94
C VAL A 21 17.47 8.63 5.32
N LEU A 22 18.59 9.19 4.85
CA LEU A 22 19.68 8.42 4.24
C LEU A 22 20.54 7.70 5.28
N GLY A 23 20.84 8.34 6.41
CA GLY A 23 21.72 7.77 7.43
C GLY A 23 21.22 6.45 8.01
N ARG A 24 19.94 6.37 8.38
CA ARG A 24 19.33 5.11 8.86
C ARG A 24 19.31 4.00 7.80
N ARG A 25 19.26 4.33 6.51
CA ARG A 25 19.32 3.34 5.41
C ARG A 25 20.70 2.78 5.20
N ILE A 26 21.71 3.66 5.23
CA ILE A 26 23.12 3.26 5.20
C ILE A 26 23.38 2.31 6.37
N ALA A 27 22.91 2.66 7.57
CA ALA A 27 23.03 1.81 8.76
C ALA A 27 22.32 0.45 8.58
N SER A 28 21.06 0.42 8.11
CA SER A 28 20.33 -0.82 7.84
C SER A 28 21.06 -1.73 6.84
N GLY A 29 21.63 -1.16 5.76
CA GLY A 29 22.33 -1.92 4.73
C GLY A 29 23.54 -2.70 5.28
N TRP A 30 24.33 -2.05 6.13
CA TRP A 30 25.48 -2.67 6.78
C TRP A 30 25.05 -3.67 7.87
N ALA A 31 24.10 -3.28 8.72
CA ALA A 31 23.64 -4.12 9.83
C ALA A 31 22.93 -5.39 9.36
N ALA A 32 22.16 -5.30 8.27
CA ALA A 32 21.51 -6.46 7.65
C ALA A 32 22.50 -7.55 7.20
N SER A 33 23.77 -7.19 7.03
CA SER A 33 24.83 -8.09 6.58
C SER A 33 25.84 -8.44 7.68
N GLY A 34 25.47 -8.24 8.94
CA GLY A 34 26.25 -8.72 10.10
C GLY A 34 27.20 -7.71 10.73
N TYR A 35 27.24 -6.46 10.26
CA TYR A 35 28.12 -5.42 10.83
C TYR A 35 27.46 -4.69 11.99
N ASP A 36 28.21 -4.44 13.06
CA ASP A 36 27.76 -3.53 14.11
C ASP A 36 27.82 -2.07 13.62
N VAL A 37 26.73 -1.33 13.79
CA VAL A 37 26.59 0.05 13.35
C VAL A 37 26.24 0.95 14.53
N ILE A 38 26.95 2.08 14.65
CA ILE A 38 26.61 3.16 15.56
C ILE A 38 26.13 4.37 14.76
N ILE A 39 24.91 4.81 15.03
CA ILE A 39 24.35 6.04 14.47
C ILE A 39 24.59 7.16 15.47
N ARG A 40 25.17 8.27 15.03
CA ARG A 40 25.30 9.47 15.86
C ARG A 40 24.32 10.52 15.40
N ASP A 41 23.43 10.97 16.28
CA ASP A 41 22.53 12.09 16.00
C ASP A 41 22.28 12.91 17.28
N PRO A 42 22.38 14.26 17.26
CA PRO A 42 22.11 15.07 18.44
C PRO A 42 20.64 14.98 18.90
N SER A 43 19.67 14.72 18.02
CA SER A 43 18.25 14.62 18.40
C SER A 43 17.93 13.22 18.98
N PRO A 44 17.41 13.14 20.22
CA PRO A 44 16.99 11.86 20.79
C PRO A 44 15.86 11.21 19.99
N GLU A 45 14.96 12.00 19.40
CA GLU A 45 13.87 11.52 18.56
C GLU A 45 14.41 10.84 17.29
N GLN A 46 15.40 11.47 16.62
CA GLN A 46 16.00 10.89 15.43
C GLN A 46 16.80 9.63 15.73
N ARG A 47 17.47 9.56 16.89
CA ARG A 47 18.16 8.34 17.34
C ARG A 47 17.17 7.19 17.51
N ALA A 48 16.07 7.39 18.22
CA ALA A 48 15.04 6.38 18.41
C ALA A 48 14.43 5.93 17.07
N ALA A 49 14.06 6.88 16.22
CA ALA A 49 13.46 6.59 14.91
C ALA A 49 14.42 5.86 13.96
N ALA A 50 15.72 6.15 14.02
CA ALA A 50 16.71 5.48 13.20
C ALA A 50 16.93 4.02 13.64
N VAL A 51 17.03 3.76 14.94
CA VAL A 51 17.17 2.39 15.49
C VAL A 51 15.94 1.55 15.16
N GLU A 52 14.74 2.10 15.36
CA GLU A 52 13.49 1.40 15.05
C GLU A 52 13.43 1.03 13.56
N TYR A 53 13.71 2.00 12.68
CA TYR A 53 13.77 1.75 11.24
C TYR A 53 14.75 0.63 10.87
N CYS A 54 15.94 0.61 11.48
CA CYS A 54 16.90 -0.47 11.24
C CYS A 54 16.34 -1.82 11.67
N ASN A 55 15.73 -1.91 12.85
CA ASN A 55 15.19 -3.17 13.36
C ASN A 55 14.06 -3.73 12.49
N THR A 56 13.23 -2.87 11.88
CA THR A 56 12.10 -3.30 11.06
C THR A 56 12.45 -3.54 9.60
N SER A 57 13.46 -2.85 9.04
CA SER A 57 13.74 -2.87 7.60
C SER A 57 14.97 -3.68 7.20
N MET A 58 15.75 -4.27 8.11
CA MET A 58 16.94 -5.06 7.75
C MET A 58 16.67 -6.21 6.76
N SER A 59 15.47 -6.80 6.79
CA SER A 59 15.06 -7.84 5.83
C SER A 59 14.98 -7.34 4.39
N GLU A 60 14.65 -6.07 4.18
CA GLU A 60 14.66 -5.43 2.85
C GLU A 60 16.08 -5.35 2.27
N TYR A 61 17.09 -5.32 3.15
CA TYR A 61 18.48 -5.14 2.76
C TYR A 61 19.23 -6.46 2.49
N SER A 62 18.88 -7.55 3.18
CA SER A 62 19.55 -8.83 3.01
C SER A 62 18.71 -10.00 3.56
N ASP A 63 18.67 -11.11 2.82
CA ASP A 63 18.05 -12.37 3.27
C ASP A 63 18.92 -13.16 4.28
N SER A 64 20.13 -12.68 4.59
CA SER A 64 21.04 -13.35 5.53
C SER A 64 20.40 -13.52 6.91
N PRO A 65 20.47 -14.69 7.56
CA PRO A 65 20.02 -14.83 8.94
C PRO A 65 20.95 -14.14 9.95
N VAL A 66 22.18 -13.78 9.55
CA VAL A 66 23.15 -13.08 10.39
C VAL A 66 22.89 -11.58 10.34
N ARG A 67 22.60 -10.98 11.50
CA ARG A 67 22.38 -9.54 11.68
C ARG A 67 23.43 -8.96 12.63
N GLY A 68 23.89 -7.76 12.33
CA GLY A 68 24.68 -6.95 13.24
C GLY A 68 23.77 -6.14 14.17
N SER A 69 24.36 -5.50 15.17
CA SER A 69 23.62 -4.61 16.07
C SER A 69 23.58 -3.18 15.55
N VAL A 70 22.48 -2.46 15.81
CA VAL A 70 22.40 -1.02 15.59
C VAL A 70 22.18 -0.33 16.93
N LYS A 71 23.02 0.65 17.23
CA LYS A 71 22.89 1.52 18.40
C LYS A 71 22.92 2.97 17.96
N ALA A 72 22.31 3.86 18.73
CA ALA A 72 22.37 5.28 18.48
C ALA A 72 22.81 6.06 19.72
N VAL A 73 23.74 7.01 19.53
CA VAL A 73 24.36 7.82 20.60
C VAL A 73 24.38 9.30 20.20
N ASP A 74 24.49 10.21 21.17
CA ASP A 74 24.62 11.65 20.91
C ASP A 74 26.08 12.11 20.83
N ASP A 75 26.95 11.51 21.64
CA ASP A 75 28.36 11.84 21.72
C ASP A 75 29.14 11.32 20.50
N LEU A 76 29.96 12.20 19.92
CA LEU A 76 30.75 11.86 18.74
C LEU A 76 31.94 10.95 19.10
N ALA A 77 32.58 11.15 20.26
CA ALA A 77 33.74 10.37 20.66
C ALA A 77 33.34 8.92 20.95
N GLU A 78 32.21 8.70 21.63
CA GLU A 78 31.61 7.38 21.81
C GLU A 78 31.32 6.71 20.48
N ALA A 79 30.69 7.43 19.54
CA ALA A 79 30.30 6.87 18.26
C ALA A 79 31.47 6.32 17.45
N VAL A 80 32.59 7.07 17.43
CA VAL A 80 33.74 6.75 16.56
C VAL A 80 34.85 5.98 17.25
N ALA A 81 34.74 5.70 18.55
CA ALA A 81 35.80 5.10 19.37
C ALA A 81 36.39 3.79 18.80
N LYS A 82 35.54 2.97 18.15
CA LYS A 82 35.94 1.69 17.54
C LYS A 82 35.66 1.64 16.04
N ALA A 83 35.33 2.77 15.41
CA ALA A 83 34.95 2.80 14.01
C ALA A 83 36.12 2.37 13.12
N TRP A 84 35.88 1.50 12.14
CA TRP A 84 36.81 1.31 11.01
C TRP A 84 36.40 2.12 9.79
N LEU A 85 35.11 2.46 9.70
CA LEU A 85 34.49 3.28 8.67
C LEU A 85 33.54 4.27 9.31
N VAL A 86 33.67 5.55 8.95
CA VAL A 86 32.74 6.61 9.31
C VAL A 86 32.11 7.16 8.04
N ILE A 87 30.77 7.26 8.01
CA ILE A 87 30.02 7.82 6.88
C ILE A 87 29.26 9.04 7.38
N GLU A 88 29.69 10.22 6.94
CA GLU A 88 29.06 11.49 7.23
C GLU A 88 27.81 11.69 6.37
N ALA A 89 26.66 11.84 7.02
CA ALA A 89 25.35 12.13 6.43
C ALA A 89 24.61 13.23 7.24
N VAL A 90 25.34 14.23 7.70
CA VAL A 90 24.85 15.41 8.41
C VAL A 90 24.23 16.41 7.41
N PRO A 91 23.52 17.46 7.88
CA PRO A 91 22.90 18.44 6.99
C PRO A 91 23.85 19.01 5.94
N GLU A 92 23.32 19.28 4.75
CA GLU A 92 24.07 19.73 3.55
C GLU A 92 24.52 21.21 3.68
N LYS A 93 25.39 21.47 4.67
CA LYS A 93 25.98 22.78 4.96
C LYS A 93 27.49 22.63 5.13
N LEU A 94 28.27 23.19 4.19
CA LEU A 94 29.72 23.03 4.15
C LEU A 94 30.43 23.33 5.49
N PRO A 95 30.12 24.41 6.24
CA PRO A 95 30.79 24.68 7.52
C PRO A 95 30.61 23.56 8.56
N ILE A 96 29.43 22.92 8.60
CA ILE A 96 29.15 21.81 9.52
C ILE A 96 29.96 20.57 9.11
N LYS A 97 30.10 20.32 7.81
CA LYS A 97 30.91 19.20 7.30
C LYS A 97 32.39 19.41 7.61
N ILE A 98 32.93 20.62 7.37
CA ILE A 98 34.32 20.97 7.74
C ILE A 98 34.57 20.74 9.23
N SER A 99 33.70 21.26 10.10
CA SER A 99 33.86 21.06 11.55
C SER A 99 33.77 19.59 11.94
N THR A 100 32.87 18.83 11.32
CA THR A 100 32.73 17.39 11.55
C THR A 100 33.99 16.63 11.19
N PHE A 101 34.60 16.90 10.03
CA PHE A 101 35.84 16.24 9.61
C PHE A 101 37.04 16.63 10.48
N ALA A 102 37.09 17.87 10.97
CA ALA A 102 38.09 18.29 11.97
C ALA A 102 37.94 17.54 13.31
N ASP A 103 36.72 17.26 13.74
CA ASP A 103 36.47 16.45 14.93
C ASP A 103 36.86 14.98 14.70
N LEU A 104 36.54 14.43 13.51
CA LEU A 104 36.91 13.07 13.13
C LEU A 104 38.42 12.86 13.07
N GLU A 105 39.19 13.83 12.59
CA GLU A 105 40.66 13.78 12.62
C GLU A 105 41.18 13.55 14.04
N ARG A 106 40.59 14.23 15.03
CA ARG A 106 41.04 14.16 16.44
C ARG A 106 40.58 12.90 17.15
N LEU A 107 39.39 12.40 16.84
CA LEU A 107 38.72 11.35 17.62
C LEU A 107 38.88 9.93 17.06
N THR A 108 39.15 9.79 15.76
CA THR A 108 39.26 8.48 15.12
C THR A 108 40.68 7.92 15.17
N SER A 109 40.82 6.59 15.11
CA SER A 109 42.13 5.97 14.91
C SER A 109 42.68 6.31 13.52
N LYS A 110 44.02 6.31 13.38
CA LYS A 110 44.72 6.71 12.14
C LYS A 110 44.40 5.84 10.91
N ASP A 111 43.84 4.65 11.11
CA ASP A 111 43.44 3.71 10.06
C ASP A 111 41.94 3.79 9.71
N THR A 112 41.14 4.63 10.40
CA THR A 112 39.70 4.73 10.14
C THR A 112 39.45 5.42 8.80
N ILE A 113 38.66 4.82 7.92
CA ILE A 113 38.26 5.44 6.65
C ILE A 113 37.12 6.44 6.91
N LEU A 114 37.25 7.65 6.37
CA LEU A 114 36.30 8.76 6.58
C LEU A 114 35.60 9.10 5.28
N CYS A 115 34.29 8.89 5.23
CA CYS A 115 33.49 9.09 4.03
C CYS A 115 32.49 10.23 4.21
N SER A 116 32.19 10.98 3.15
CA SER A 116 31.01 11.84 3.08
C SER A 116 29.99 11.32 2.06
N ASN A 117 28.72 11.25 2.46
CA ASN A 117 27.59 10.92 1.59
C ASN A 117 27.07 12.15 0.79
N SER A 118 27.73 13.30 0.93
CA SER A 118 27.41 14.54 0.20
C SER A 118 27.33 14.31 -1.31
N SER A 119 26.21 14.72 -1.91
CA SER A 119 26.01 14.72 -3.36
C SER A 119 26.51 16.02 -4.02
N SER A 120 26.63 17.10 -3.24
CA SER A 120 26.90 18.45 -3.75
C SER A 120 28.36 18.86 -3.58
N TYR A 121 28.93 18.56 -2.41
CA TYR A 121 30.30 18.95 -2.06
C TYR A 121 31.30 17.82 -2.26
N LYS A 122 32.44 18.16 -2.86
CA LYS A 122 33.61 17.29 -3.01
C LYS A 122 34.34 17.21 -1.68
N SER A 123 34.86 16.03 -1.34
CA SER A 123 35.53 15.81 -0.05
C SER A 123 36.72 16.75 0.19
N ARG A 124 37.45 17.17 -0.86
CA ARG A 124 38.52 18.19 -0.74
C ARG A 124 38.05 19.50 -0.11
N GLU A 125 36.78 19.87 -0.28
CA GLU A 125 36.19 21.10 0.26
C GLU A 125 35.95 20.99 1.78
N MET A 126 35.94 19.77 2.32
CA MET A 126 35.71 19.48 3.74
C MET A 126 37.02 19.30 4.51
N VAL A 127 38.12 19.00 3.82
CA VAL A 127 39.37 18.52 4.46
C VAL A 127 40.56 19.47 4.31
N GLY A 128 40.36 20.68 3.78
CA GLY A 128 41.44 21.62 3.47
C GLY A 128 42.47 21.81 4.60
N ASP A 129 41.97 21.96 5.84
CA ASP A 129 42.77 22.26 7.04
C ASP A 129 43.25 21.00 7.80
N LEU A 130 42.95 19.80 7.32
CA LEU A 130 43.36 18.54 7.97
C LEU A 130 44.83 18.20 7.68
N GLN A 131 45.41 17.31 8.47
CA GLN A 131 46.75 16.78 8.25
C GLN A 131 46.81 15.94 6.94
N PRO A 132 47.94 15.96 6.22
CA PRO A 132 48.12 15.17 4.99
C PRO A 132 47.79 13.68 5.16
N GLU A 133 48.16 13.08 6.29
CA GLU A 133 47.87 11.68 6.60
C GLU A 133 46.37 11.41 6.75
N THR A 134 45.59 12.39 7.22
CA THR A 134 44.13 12.29 7.33
C THR A 134 43.46 12.43 5.96
N LYS A 135 43.94 13.33 5.10
CA LYS A 135 43.37 13.51 3.75
C LYS A 135 43.43 12.21 2.95
N ARG A 136 44.50 11.44 3.10
CA ARG A 136 44.68 10.13 2.44
C ARG A 136 43.65 9.07 2.80
N ARG A 137 42.90 9.23 3.89
CA ARG A 137 41.83 8.30 4.30
C ARG A 137 40.43 8.87 4.14
N VAL A 138 40.29 9.97 3.40
CA VAL A 138 39.01 10.65 3.13
C VAL A 138 38.57 10.43 1.68
N LEU A 139 37.27 10.20 1.48
CA LEU A 139 36.63 10.14 0.16
C LEU A 139 35.14 10.51 0.22
N ASN A 140 34.52 10.73 -0.93
CA ASN A 140 33.06 10.68 -1.01
C ASN A 140 32.59 9.22 -1.20
N MET A 141 31.49 8.88 -0.53
CA MET A 141 30.82 7.57 -0.60
C MET A 141 29.32 7.81 -0.70
N HIS A 142 28.82 7.98 -1.92
CA HIS A 142 27.49 8.49 -2.19
C HIS A 142 26.48 7.35 -2.42
N TYR A 143 25.45 7.31 -1.59
CA TYR A 143 24.35 6.36 -1.62
C TYR A 143 23.08 6.98 -2.22
N TYR A 144 22.28 6.15 -2.90
CA TYR A 144 21.07 6.56 -3.62
C TYR A 144 19.76 6.17 -2.90
N MET A 145 18.64 6.76 -3.34
CA MET A 145 17.26 6.49 -2.90
C MET A 145 16.42 6.03 -4.11
N PRO A 146 15.44 5.09 -3.99
CA PRO A 146 14.89 4.41 -2.80
C PRO A 146 15.68 3.15 -2.36
N PRO A 147 15.26 2.34 -1.35
CA PRO A 147 16.07 1.24 -0.78
C PRO A 147 16.51 0.16 -1.78
N ASP A 148 15.77 0.02 -2.87
CA ASP A 148 16.08 -0.91 -3.96
C ASP A 148 17.34 -0.52 -4.73
N TYR A 149 17.74 0.76 -4.69
CA TYR A 149 18.98 1.21 -5.31
C TYR A 149 20.18 0.86 -4.44
N ARG A 150 20.82 -0.26 -4.79
CA ARG A 150 22.05 -0.75 -4.15
C ARG A 150 23.33 -0.11 -4.69
N VAL A 151 23.23 0.94 -5.49
CA VAL A 151 24.37 1.65 -6.08
C VAL A 151 25.06 2.52 -5.02
N VAL A 152 26.41 2.46 -4.98
CA VAL A 152 27.25 3.37 -4.21
C VAL A 152 28.35 3.94 -5.09
N GLU A 153 28.52 5.26 -5.12
CA GLU A 153 29.63 5.88 -5.83
C GLU A 153 30.75 6.27 -4.87
N LEU A 154 31.95 5.78 -5.16
CA LEU A 154 33.19 6.14 -4.46
C LEU A 154 33.95 7.16 -5.29
N MET A 155 34.33 8.29 -4.71
CA MET A 155 35.07 9.34 -5.44
C MET A 155 36.25 9.84 -4.63
N THR A 156 37.42 9.85 -5.26
CA THR A 156 38.65 10.42 -4.69
C THR A 156 38.59 11.95 -4.64
N ASP A 157 39.26 12.53 -3.64
CA ASP A 157 39.57 13.97 -3.58
C ASP A 157 40.92 14.33 -4.24
N GLY A 158 41.63 13.34 -4.80
CA GLY A 158 42.97 13.47 -5.37
C GLY A 158 44.11 13.11 -4.40
N GLU A 159 43.83 13.05 -3.10
CA GLU A 159 44.77 12.62 -2.06
C GLU A 159 44.43 11.24 -1.46
N THR A 160 43.17 10.79 -1.58
CA THR A 160 42.71 9.47 -1.13
C THR A 160 43.68 8.36 -1.54
N ASP A 161 44.08 7.51 -0.60
CA ASP A 161 44.96 6.38 -0.87
C ASP A 161 44.26 5.34 -1.76
N GLU A 162 44.91 4.98 -2.87
CA GLU A 162 44.35 4.10 -3.90
C GLU A 162 43.93 2.73 -3.35
N SER A 163 44.56 2.24 -2.28
CA SER A 163 44.23 0.94 -1.67
C SER A 163 42.84 0.90 -1.02
N ILE A 164 42.25 2.06 -0.70
CA ILE A 164 40.91 2.16 -0.08
C ILE A 164 39.81 1.72 -1.05
N PHE A 165 39.96 2.00 -2.34
CA PHE A 165 38.93 1.68 -3.34
C PHE A 165 38.68 0.18 -3.50
N PRO A 166 39.69 -0.69 -3.78
CA PRO A 166 39.46 -2.13 -3.85
C PRO A 166 38.98 -2.71 -2.52
N PHE A 167 39.46 -2.18 -1.38
CA PHE A 167 39.01 -2.59 -0.06
C PHE A 167 37.52 -2.30 0.17
N LEU A 168 37.07 -1.07 -0.06
CA LEU A 168 35.66 -0.71 0.07
C LEU A 168 34.79 -1.40 -1.00
N TYR A 169 35.33 -1.65 -2.20
CA TYR A 169 34.64 -2.41 -3.23
C TYR A 169 34.28 -3.80 -2.72
N GLU A 170 35.26 -4.50 -2.14
CA GLU A 170 35.06 -5.83 -1.54
C GLU A 170 34.01 -5.78 -0.41
N LYS A 171 34.17 -4.84 0.54
CA LYS A 171 33.24 -4.74 1.69
C LYS A 171 31.81 -4.40 1.28
N LEU A 172 31.62 -3.52 0.31
CA LEU A 172 30.30 -3.19 -0.24
C LEU A 172 29.69 -4.37 -0.99
N ALA A 173 30.48 -5.11 -1.77
CA ALA A 173 30.01 -6.30 -2.45
C ALA A 173 29.55 -7.39 -1.46
N CYS A 174 30.25 -7.56 -0.33
CA CYS A 174 29.84 -8.49 0.74
C CYS A 174 28.45 -8.17 1.31
N ILE A 175 28.03 -6.90 1.31
CA ILE A 175 26.73 -6.47 1.79
C ILE A 175 25.69 -6.28 0.66
N LYS A 176 25.97 -6.85 -0.53
CA LYS A 176 25.12 -6.75 -1.74
C LYS A 176 24.90 -5.32 -2.24
N PHE A 177 25.81 -4.40 -1.92
CA PHE A 177 25.87 -3.09 -2.59
C PHE A 177 26.78 -3.16 -3.81
N HIS A 178 26.51 -2.30 -4.79
CA HIS A 178 27.18 -2.22 -6.08
C HIS A 178 28.04 -0.95 -6.15
N PRO A 179 29.32 -1.02 -5.79
CA PRO A 179 30.24 0.10 -5.82
C PRO A 179 30.69 0.48 -7.24
N TYR A 180 30.75 1.78 -7.52
CA TYR A 180 31.31 2.35 -8.75
C TYR A 180 32.29 3.48 -8.42
N VAL A 181 33.46 3.48 -9.06
CA VAL A 181 34.57 4.38 -8.68
C VAL A 181 34.76 5.52 -9.68
N ALA A 182 34.52 6.75 -9.22
CA ALA A 182 34.95 7.97 -9.86
C ALA A 182 36.43 8.20 -9.54
N ARG A 183 37.29 7.84 -10.50
CA ARG A 183 38.76 7.88 -10.37
C ARG A 183 39.35 9.29 -10.31
N LYS A 184 38.52 10.30 -10.49
CA LYS A 184 38.82 11.73 -10.37
C LYS A 184 37.60 12.41 -9.80
N GLU A 185 37.81 13.59 -9.23
CA GLU A 185 36.71 14.45 -8.84
C GLU A 185 35.80 14.77 -10.04
N SER A 186 34.50 14.60 -9.81
CA SER A 186 33.47 14.85 -10.79
C SER A 186 32.24 15.41 -10.10
N THR A 187 31.81 16.60 -10.50
CA THR A 187 30.54 17.15 -10.01
C THR A 187 29.39 16.32 -10.52
N GLY A 188 28.52 15.87 -9.61
CA GLY A 188 27.51 14.85 -9.95
C GLY A 188 28.09 13.46 -10.19
N PHE A 189 29.30 13.16 -9.69
CA PHE A 189 29.89 11.83 -9.70
C PHE A 189 29.91 11.22 -11.12
N ILE A 190 29.50 9.96 -11.28
CA ILE A 190 29.36 9.28 -12.57
C ILE A 190 27.91 9.38 -13.03
N TYR A 191 26.96 8.89 -12.23
CA TYR A 191 25.56 8.76 -12.64
C TYR A 191 24.88 10.12 -12.83
N ASN A 192 24.95 11.03 -11.84
CA ASN A 192 24.30 12.35 -11.99
C ASN A 192 24.93 13.17 -13.13
N ARG A 193 26.20 12.94 -13.46
CA ARG A 193 26.85 13.53 -14.64
C ARG A 193 26.32 12.96 -15.95
N LEU A 194 26.14 11.64 -16.05
CA LEU A 194 25.51 11.00 -17.21
C LEU A 194 24.07 11.50 -17.37
N TRP A 195 23.32 11.50 -16.27
CA TRP A 195 21.95 12.01 -16.22
C TRP A 195 21.86 13.47 -16.66
N ALA A 196 22.76 14.34 -16.19
CA ALA A 196 22.81 15.73 -16.63
C ALA A 196 23.02 15.88 -18.15
N ALA A 197 23.81 14.99 -18.78
CA ALA A 197 23.99 15.02 -20.23
C ALA A 197 22.73 14.59 -20.99
N ILE A 198 22.09 13.49 -20.57
CA ILE A 198 20.82 13.00 -21.14
C ILE A 198 19.75 14.08 -21.02
N LYS A 199 19.60 14.62 -19.82
CA LYS A 199 18.63 15.65 -19.48
C LYS A 199 18.83 16.92 -20.31
N ARG A 200 20.08 17.40 -20.40
CA ARG A 200 20.42 18.57 -21.21
C ARG A 200 20.04 18.38 -22.68
N GLU A 201 20.34 17.21 -23.24
CA GLU A 201 20.04 16.94 -24.65
C GLU A 201 18.53 16.84 -24.90
N VAL A 202 17.79 16.20 -24.00
CA VAL A 202 16.32 16.17 -24.05
C VAL A 202 15.75 17.58 -24.05
N LEU A 203 16.26 18.47 -23.18
CA LEU A 203 15.82 19.86 -23.14
C LEU A 203 16.19 20.64 -24.41
N ASN A 204 17.32 20.36 -25.04
CA ASN A 204 17.68 20.98 -26.32
C ASN A 204 16.74 20.53 -27.45
N ILE A 205 16.44 19.23 -27.56
CA ILE A 205 15.47 18.70 -28.54
C ILE A 205 14.12 19.39 -28.40
N LEU A 206 13.66 19.59 -27.15
CA LEU A 206 12.42 20.30 -26.86
C LEU A 206 12.52 21.81 -27.17
N ALA A 207 13.64 22.45 -26.84
CA ALA A 207 13.85 23.87 -27.11
C ALA A 207 13.96 24.20 -28.61
N GLU A 208 14.39 23.24 -29.41
CA GLU A 208 14.48 23.31 -30.88
C GLU A 208 13.19 22.87 -31.58
N ASP A 209 12.12 22.60 -30.82
CA ASP A 209 10.81 22.13 -31.31
C ASP A 209 10.89 20.87 -32.20
N VAL A 210 11.89 20.01 -31.97
CA VAL A 210 12.13 18.80 -32.79
C VAL A 210 11.09 17.71 -32.51
N SER A 211 10.59 17.60 -31.26
CA SER A 211 9.58 16.60 -30.85
C SER A 211 8.88 17.05 -29.56
N THR A 212 7.88 16.28 -29.11
CA THR A 212 7.10 16.56 -27.90
C THR A 212 7.62 15.81 -26.67
N PRO A 213 7.35 16.32 -25.45
CA PRO A 213 7.75 15.66 -24.21
C PRO A 213 7.28 14.20 -24.10
N GLU A 214 6.07 13.89 -24.56
CA GLU A 214 5.48 12.55 -24.53
C GLU A 214 6.14 11.57 -25.51
N GLU A 215 6.48 12.04 -26.70
CA GLU A 215 7.15 11.23 -27.72
C GLU A 215 8.57 10.87 -27.29
N ILE A 216 9.32 11.83 -26.72
CA ILE A 216 10.67 11.58 -26.21
C ILE A 216 10.63 10.49 -25.13
N ASP A 217 9.71 10.59 -24.18
CA ASP A 217 9.57 9.60 -23.11
C ASP A 217 9.18 8.22 -23.63
N ARG A 218 8.27 8.15 -24.61
CA ARG A 218 7.84 6.88 -25.23
C ARG A 218 8.97 6.23 -26.00
N LEU A 219 9.64 7.00 -26.87
CA LEU A 219 10.78 6.55 -27.65
C LEU A 219 11.91 6.03 -26.74
N PHE A 220 12.22 6.76 -25.66
CA PHE A 220 13.24 6.35 -24.69
C PHE A 220 12.87 5.05 -23.96
N LYS A 221 11.60 4.81 -23.66
CA LYS A 221 11.17 3.54 -23.03
C LYS A 221 11.24 2.37 -24.00
N GLU A 222 10.75 2.55 -25.23
CA GLU A 222 10.74 1.52 -26.26
C GLU A 222 12.16 1.06 -26.64
N MET A 223 13.09 2.00 -26.78
CA MET A 223 14.46 1.71 -27.21
C MET A 223 15.31 1.02 -26.12
N TRP A 224 15.01 1.24 -24.84
CA TRP A 224 15.77 0.67 -23.71
C TRP A 224 15.03 -0.44 -22.95
N TYR A 225 13.85 -0.87 -23.44
CA TYR A 225 12.96 -1.82 -22.75
C TYR A 225 12.77 -1.49 -21.26
N ALA A 226 12.73 -0.20 -20.94
CA ALA A 226 12.76 0.28 -19.58
C ALA A 226 11.36 0.18 -18.94
N LYS A 227 11.27 -0.51 -17.79
CA LYS A 227 10.07 -0.49 -16.92
C LYS A 227 9.90 0.84 -16.19
N GLU A 228 10.93 1.69 -16.22
CA GLU A 228 11.04 2.93 -15.48
C GLU A 228 10.47 4.14 -16.23
N LYS A 229 10.42 5.29 -15.54
CA LYS A 229 10.02 6.59 -16.12
C LYS A 229 10.98 7.03 -17.23
N GLY A 230 10.45 7.73 -18.23
CA GLY A 230 11.27 8.37 -19.27
C GLY A 230 11.94 9.65 -18.75
N PRO A 231 12.90 10.23 -19.49
CA PRO A 231 13.70 11.34 -19.02
C PRO A 231 12.89 12.61 -18.70
N VAL A 232 11.83 12.90 -19.44
CA VAL A 232 10.94 14.02 -19.16
C VAL A 232 10.14 13.76 -17.88
N ALA A 233 9.52 12.60 -17.74
CA ALA A 233 8.81 12.25 -16.50
C ALA A 233 9.72 12.23 -15.26
N MET A 234 11.01 11.91 -15.43
CA MET A 234 12.00 12.02 -14.36
C MET A 234 12.28 13.48 -13.97
N MET A 235 12.41 14.40 -14.93
CA MET A 235 12.53 15.83 -14.66
C MET A 235 11.31 16.39 -13.94
N ASP A 236 10.10 16.08 -14.42
CA ASP A 236 8.86 16.54 -13.78
C ASP A 236 8.70 15.97 -12.37
N ALA A 237 9.14 14.73 -12.12
CA ALA A 237 9.12 14.15 -10.77
C ALA A 237 10.07 14.87 -9.78
N VAL A 238 11.22 15.36 -10.26
CA VAL A 238 12.16 16.16 -9.45
C VAL A 238 11.65 17.59 -9.25
N GLY A 239 10.96 18.12 -10.26
CA GLY A 239 10.43 19.48 -10.32
C GLY A 239 11.31 20.42 -11.13
N LEU A 240 10.70 21.20 -12.01
CA LEU A 240 11.42 21.93 -13.06
C LEU A 240 12.31 23.07 -12.56
N ASP A 241 11.92 23.73 -11.48
CA ASP A 241 12.74 24.73 -10.78
C ASP A 241 13.99 24.10 -10.14
N THR A 242 13.86 22.94 -9.49
CA THR A 242 14.99 22.17 -8.97
C THR A 242 15.92 21.76 -10.11
N VAL A 243 15.34 21.28 -11.22
CA VAL A 243 16.11 20.91 -12.43
C VAL A 243 16.85 22.13 -13.00
N SER A 244 16.18 23.29 -13.11
CA SER A 244 16.77 24.54 -13.58
C SER A 244 17.92 25.00 -12.69
N PHE A 245 17.75 24.98 -11.37
CA PHE A 245 18.81 25.31 -10.42
C PHE A 245 20.06 24.43 -10.58
N ILE A 246 19.86 23.12 -10.76
CA ILE A 246 20.96 22.17 -10.99
C ILE A 246 21.65 22.45 -12.33
N GLU A 247 20.92 22.72 -13.40
CA GLU A 247 21.51 23.03 -14.71
C GLU A 247 22.28 24.35 -14.70
N GLN A 248 21.79 25.39 -14.02
CA GLN A 248 22.52 26.64 -13.83
C GLN A 248 23.87 26.43 -13.16
N HIS A 249 23.93 25.55 -12.15
CA HIS A 249 25.19 25.17 -11.52
C HIS A 249 26.15 24.48 -12.50
N TYR A 250 25.66 23.52 -13.29
CA TYR A 250 26.49 22.85 -14.29
C TYR A 250 26.96 23.78 -15.40
N ILE A 251 26.14 24.74 -15.82
CA ILE A 251 26.53 25.78 -16.79
C ILE A 251 27.68 26.62 -16.23
N ALA A 252 27.56 27.13 -15.01
CA ALA A 252 28.58 27.96 -14.37
C ALA A 252 29.90 27.20 -14.18
N GLU A 253 29.83 25.93 -13.78
CA GLU A 253 31.03 25.14 -13.52
C GLU A 253 31.72 24.65 -14.80
N ARG A 254 30.96 24.34 -15.86
CA ARG A 254 31.47 23.63 -17.05
C ARG A 254 31.46 24.45 -18.34
N GLY A 255 30.93 25.68 -18.32
CA GLY A 255 30.81 26.53 -19.50
C GLY A 255 29.85 25.96 -20.55
N LEU A 256 28.73 25.37 -20.11
CA LEU A 256 27.73 24.80 -21.01
C LEU A 256 26.78 25.89 -21.56
N PRO A 257 26.12 25.68 -22.71
CA PRO A 257 25.09 26.59 -23.21
C PRO A 257 23.90 26.71 -22.24
N ASN A 258 23.26 27.88 -22.24
CA ASN A 258 22.13 28.21 -21.36
C ASN A 258 20.75 27.85 -21.94
N THR A 259 20.66 27.43 -23.20
CA THR A 259 19.41 27.07 -23.90
C THR A 259 18.46 26.18 -23.08
N PRO A 260 18.91 25.11 -22.39
CA PRO A 260 18.03 24.27 -21.57
C PRO A 260 17.35 25.01 -20.43
N VAL A 261 18.08 25.93 -19.77
CA VAL A 261 17.57 26.72 -18.64
C VAL A 261 16.59 27.78 -19.14
N GLU A 262 16.90 28.45 -20.25
CA GLU A 262 15.99 29.42 -20.87
C GLU A 262 14.67 28.77 -21.31
N PHE A 263 14.74 27.55 -21.84
CA PHE A 263 13.55 26.78 -22.19
C PHE A 263 12.70 26.45 -20.96
N LEU A 264 13.31 25.91 -19.90
CA LEU A 264 12.60 25.59 -18.65
C LEU A 264 12.00 26.83 -17.99
N GLN A 265 12.66 27.99 -18.09
CA GLN A 265 12.19 29.22 -17.46
C GLN A 265 10.78 29.61 -17.94
N LYS A 266 10.45 29.36 -19.21
CA LYS A 266 9.11 29.61 -19.76
C LYS A 266 8.02 28.83 -19.00
N TYR A 267 8.29 27.56 -18.67
CA TYR A 267 7.36 26.71 -17.92
C TYR A 267 7.28 27.12 -16.44
N ILE A 268 8.44 27.43 -15.85
CA ILE A 268 8.53 27.86 -14.45
C ILE A 268 7.77 29.17 -14.22
N ASP A 269 7.89 30.14 -15.14
CA ASP A 269 7.18 31.43 -15.07
C ASP A 269 5.65 31.27 -15.17
N GLU A 270 5.18 30.24 -15.88
CA GLU A 270 3.76 29.85 -15.93
C GLU A 270 3.28 29.10 -14.68
N GLY A 271 4.20 28.76 -13.77
CA GLY A 271 3.96 27.97 -12.57
C GLY A 271 3.86 26.45 -12.83
N LYS A 272 4.37 25.96 -13.96
CA LYS A 272 4.47 24.53 -14.27
C LYS A 272 5.76 23.98 -13.67
N LEU A 273 5.69 23.48 -12.44
CA LEU A 273 6.83 23.01 -11.66
C LEU A 273 7.00 21.49 -11.68
N GLY A 274 6.27 20.76 -12.52
CA GLY A 274 6.24 19.29 -12.54
C GLY A 274 5.27 18.73 -11.50
N ALA A 275 5.59 17.54 -10.98
CA ALA A 275 4.72 16.74 -10.11
C ALA A 275 4.39 17.38 -8.75
N LYS A 276 5.09 18.45 -8.37
CA LYS A 276 4.84 19.19 -7.12
C LYS A 276 3.81 20.33 -7.25
N CYS A 277 3.17 20.46 -8.41
CA CYS A 277 2.10 21.42 -8.63
C CYS A 277 1.00 20.85 -9.54
N ASP A 278 -0.20 21.40 -9.42
CA ASP A 278 -1.38 20.93 -10.17
C ASP A 278 -1.39 21.34 -11.64
N LYS A 279 -0.44 22.19 -12.06
CA LYS A 279 -0.28 22.64 -13.45
C LYS A 279 0.60 21.71 -14.29
N GLY A 280 1.20 20.68 -13.70
CA GLY A 280 2.14 19.80 -14.37
C GLY A 280 3.51 20.45 -14.60
N GLY A 281 4.26 19.93 -15.57
CA GLY A 281 5.59 20.39 -15.92
C GLY A 281 5.78 20.46 -17.42
N LEU A 282 6.81 19.77 -17.92
CA LEU A 282 7.01 19.58 -19.35
C LEU A 282 5.92 18.67 -19.92
N LEU A 283 5.53 17.65 -19.16
CA LEU A 283 4.32 16.90 -19.43
C LEU A 283 3.12 17.72 -18.93
N PRO A 284 1.93 17.57 -19.55
CA PRO A 284 0.71 18.13 -19.01
C PRO A 284 0.56 17.70 -17.54
N PRO A 285 -0.18 18.47 -16.72
CA PRO A 285 -0.60 17.94 -15.43
C PRO A 285 -1.14 16.57 -15.71
N LYS A 286 -0.61 15.55 -15.01
CA LYS A 286 -1.30 14.28 -15.00
C LYS A 286 -2.74 14.65 -14.73
N GLU A 287 -3.66 14.29 -15.63
CA GLU A 287 -5.06 14.20 -15.25
C GLU A 287 -5.00 13.54 -13.89
N ALA A 288 -5.50 14.25 -12.86
CA ALA A 288 -5.48 13.73 -11.50
C ALA A 288 -5.84 12.27 -11.64
N LYS A 289 -4.89 11.35 -11.33
CA LYS A 289 -5.08 9.90 -11.53
C LYS A 289 -6.53 9.68 -11.19
N SER A 290 -7.37 9.35 -12.18
CA SER A 290 -8.82 9.23 -11.92
C SER A 290 -8.89 8.38 -10.66
N ASP A 291 -9.44 8.90 -9.55
CA ASP A 291 -9.45 8.27 -8.22
C ASP A 291 -9.42 6.74 -8.40
N GLU A 292 -8.22 6.15 -8.40
CA GLU A 292 -8.02 4.86 -9.07
C GLU A 292 -8.52 3.83 -8.09
N THR A 293 -9.81 3.54 -8.19
CA THR A 293 -10.50 2.75 -7.19
C THR A 293 -9.97 1.33 -7.31
N GLN A 294 -9.18 0.93 -6.32
CA GLN A 294 -8.62 -0.40 -6.28
C GLN A 294 -9.72 -1.32 -5.76
N LEU A 295 -10.09 -2.32 -6.56
CA LEU A 295 -11.20 -3.22 -6.24
C LEU A 295 -10.65 -4.52 -5.67
N TYR A 296 -11.21 -4.93 -4.54
CA TYR A 296 -10.91 -6.21 -3.90
C TYR A 296 -12.17 -7.04 -3.92
N PHE A 297 -12.09 -8.25 -4.45
CA PHE A 297 -13.24 -9.13 -4.53
C PHE A 297 -12.84 -10.59 -4.51
N LEU A 298 -13.85 -11.43 -4.35
CA LEU A 298 -13.66 -12.85 -4.10
C LEU A 298 -14.08 -13.67 -5.31
N ASP A 299 -13.33 -14.73 -5.60
CA ASP A 299 -13.79 -15.83 -6.43
C ASP A 299 -14.11 -17.01 -5.53
N VAL A 300 -15.36 -17.48 -5.56
CA VAL A 300 -15.81 -18.58 -4.70
C VAL A 300 -15.16 -19.92 -5.10
N GLY A 301 -14.65 -20.04 -6.32
CA GLY A 301 -13.95 -21.24 -6.81
C GLY A 301 -14.85 -22.22 -7.57
N LEU A 302 -16.12 -21.89 -7.80
CA LEU A 302 -17.10 -22.75 -8.48
C LEU A 302 -16.77 -23.04 -9.95
N ALA A 303 -15.87 -22.26 -10.55
CA ALA A 303 -15.43 -22.47 -11.93
C ALA A 303 -14.27 -23.48 -12.06
N ALA A 304 -13.85 -24.12 -10.96
CA ALA A 304 -12.85 -25.18 -11.02
C ALA A 304 -13.35 -26.41 -11.81
N GLY A 305 -12.43 -27.12 -12.47
CA GLY A 305 -12.77 -28.16 -13.45
C GLY A 305 -13.35 -29.46 -12.86
N ASP A 306 -13.38 -29.62 -11.54
CA ASP A 306 -13.91 -30.81 -10.87
C ASP A 306 -14.49 -30.49 -9.48
N GLU A 307 -15.48 -31.27 -9.06
CA GLU A 307 -16.25 -31.05 -7.83
C GLU A 307 -15.39 -31.11 -6.55
N ALA A 308 -14.29 -31.88 -6.56
CA ALA A 308 -13.42 -32.00 -5.39
C ALA A 308 -12.59 -30.73 -5.17
N THR A 309 -12.23 -30.01 -6.24
CA THR A 309 -11.43 -28.79 -6.17
C THR A 309 -12.25 -27.53 -5.95
N CYS A 310 -13.52 -27.46 -6.40
CA CYS A 310 -14.39 -26.29 -6.24
C CYS A 310 -14.44 -25.78 -4.78
N MET A 311 -14.48 -26.69 -3.81
CA MET A 311 -14.58 -26.36 -2.38
C MET A 311 -13.32 -25.72 -1.78
N THR A 312 -12.19 -25.74 -2.50
CA THR A 312 -10.89 -25.21 -2.03
C THR A 312 -10.23 -24.31 -3.06
N ALA A 313 -10.84 -24.08 -4.22
CA ALA A 313 -10.28 -23.29 -5.31
C ALA A 313 -10.55 -21.78 -5.16
N GLY A 314 -11.14 -21.35 -4.04
CA GLY A 314 -11.49 -19.96 -3.80
C GLY A 314 -10.27 -19.04 -3.72
N ARG A 315 -10.47 -17.78 -4.08
CA ARG A 315 -9.40 -16.77 -4.17
C ARG A 315 -9.84 -15.41 -3.66
N VAL A 316 -8.89 -14.66 -3.12
CA VAL A 316 -8.98 -13.22 -2.93
C VAL A 316 -8.26 -12.56 -4.10
N LEU A 317 -8.96 -11.67 -4.80
CA LEU A 317 -8.48 -11.00 -6.00
C LEU A 317 -8.38 -9.50 -5.76
N VAL A 318 -7.45 -8.86 -6.47
CA VAL A 318 -7.38 -7.41 -6.62
C VAL A 318 -7.41 -7.04 -8.11
N GLY A 319 -8.14 -5.98 -8.42
CA GLY A 319 -8.22 -5.34 -9.72
C GLY A 319 -8.37 -3.84 -9.56
N SER A 320 -8.77 -3.17 -10.62
CA SER A 320 -8.91 -1.71 -10.69
C SER A 320 -10.11 -1.34 -11.55
N SER A 321 -10.63 -0.14 -11.34
CA SER A 321 -11.75 0.40 -12.14
C SER A 321 -11.42 0.63 -13.63
N ASP A 322 -10.13 0.67 -14.01
CA ASP A 322 -9.66 0.83 -15.40
C ASP A 322 -9.36 -0.51 -16.10
N LYS A 323 -9.69 -1.64 -15.46
CA LYS A 323 -9.58 -3.01 -16.01
C LYS A 323 -8.14 -3.50 -16.16
N GLU A 324 -7.22 -3.08 -15.29
CA GLU A 324 -5.91 -3.73 -15.17
C GLU A 324 -6.07 -5.23 -14.88
N PRO A 325 -5.09 -6.07 -15.28
CA PRO A 325 -5.17 -7.51 -15.09
C PRO A 325 -5.43 -7.91 -13.63
N LEU A 326 -6.36 -8.84 -13.43
CA LEU A 326 -6.66 -9.38 -12.11
C LEU A 326 -5.46 -10.09 -11.51
N LYS A 327 -5.10 -9.71 -10.28
CA LYS A 327 -4.05 -10.35 -9.50
C LYS A 327 -4.68 -11.16 -8.37
N THR A 328 -4.24 -12.40 -8.21
CA THR A 328 -4.58 -13.21 -7.02
C THR A 328 -3.69 -12.80 -5.85
N LEU A 329 -4.31 -12.43 -4.73
CA LEU A 329 -3.64 -12.11 -3.47
C LEU A 329 -3.49 -13.36 -2.59
N VAL A 330 -4.58 -14.11 -2.45
CA VAL A 330 -4.64 -15.33 -1.63
C VAL A 330 -5.38 -16.39 -2.43
N SER A 331 -4.83 -17.60 -2.50
CA SER A 331 -5.44 -18.75 -3.19
C SER A 331 -5.77 -19.87 -2.20
N GLY A 332 -6.44 -20.93 -2.66
CA GLY A 332 -6.69 -22.12 -1.84
C GLY A 332 -7.78 -21.93 -0.78
N GLN A 333 -8.65 -20.93 -0.93
CA GLN A 333 -9.65 -20.57 0.07
C GLN A 333 -10.89 -21.46 -0.01
N ARG A 334 -11.49 -21.74 1.14
CA ARG A 334 -12.65 -22.64 1.26
C ARG A 334 -13.96 -21.91 1.00
N MET A 335 -14.25 -21.67 -0.27
CA MET A 335 -15.45 -20.99 -0.75
C MET A 335 -15.67 -19.64 -0.04
N PRO A 336 -14.81 -18.64 -0.32
CA PRO A 336 -14.93 -17.30 0.25
C PRO A 336 -16.26 -16.64 -0.18
N ASP A 337 -16.79 -15.71 0.61
CA ASP A 337 -18.11 -15.10 0.35
C ASP A 337 -18.15 -13.58 0.63
N GLY A 338 -18.00 -13.16 1.88
CA GLY A 338 -18.01 -11.75 2.29
C GLY A 338 -16.60 -11.17 2.45
N ILE A 339 -16.42 -9.89 2.13
CA ILE A 339 -15.14 -9.18 2.22
C ILE A 339 -15.38 -7.71 2.56
N ASP A 340 -14.52 -7.14 3.40
CA ASP A 340 -14.46 -5.68 3.58
C ASP A 340 -13.08 -5.23 4.07
N ILE A 341 -12.80 -3.93 3.99
CA ILE A 341 -11.51 -3.35 4.38
C ILE A 341 -11.67 -2.38 5.56
N SER A 342 -10.77 -2.51 6.53
CA SER A 342 -10.57 -1.50 7.56
C SER A 342 -9.56 -0.47 7.07
N THR A 343 -10.01 0.77 6.88
CA THR A 343 -9.15 1.91 6.54
C THR A 343 -8.30 2.34 7.74
N SER A 344 -8.74 2.05 8.97
CA SER A 344 -8.01 2.39 10.19
C SER A 344 -6.80 1.49 10.44
N THR A 345 -6.85 0.23 10.03
CA THR A 345 -5.77 -0.75 10.21
C THR A 345 -5.09 -1.18 8.91
N ASN A 346 -5.62 -0.73 7.76
CA ASN A 346 -5.18 -1.13 6.43
C ASN A 346 -5.18 -2.66 6.23
N LYS A 347 -6.21 -3.31 6.77
CA LYS A 347 -6.40 -4.77 6.74
C LYS A 347 -7.66 -5.14 5.97
N LEU A 348 -7.56 -6.21 5.20
CA LEU A 348 -8.67 -6.86 4.52
C LEU A 348 -9.20 -7.97 5.42
N PHE A 349 -10.52 -8.02 5.61
CA PHE A 349 -11.23 -9.08 6.32
C PHE A 349 -12.13 -9.81 5.35
N TYR A 350 -12.17 -11.14 5.42
CA TYR A 350 -13.06 -11.91 4.56
C TYR A 350 -13.52 -13.22 5.21
N THR A 351 -14.69 -13.70 4.80
CA THR A 351 -15.28 -14.93 5.30
C THR A 351 -15.04 -16.09 4.35
N THR A 352 -14.94 -17.29 4.91
CA THR A 352 -14.91 -18.55 4.15
C THR A 352 -15.97 -19.49 4.70
N MET A 353 -16.80 -20.02 3.80
CA MET A 353 -17.99 -20.78 4.17
C MET A 353 -17.68 -22.16 4.77
N GLY A 354 -16.51 -22.73 4.48
CA GLY A 354 -16.24 -24.11 4.87
C GLY A 354 -17.14 -25.10 4.12
N LYS A 355 -17.56 -26.17 4.79
CA LYS A 355 -18.50 -27.16 4.27
C LYS A 355 -19.89 -26.87 4.87
N PRO A 356 -20.93 -26.57 4.08
CA PRO A 356 -22.26 -26.26 4.60
C PRO A 356 -22.87 -27.29 5.57
N SER A 357 -22.45 -28.56 5.50
CA SER A 357 -22.90 -29.61 6.43
C SER A 357 -22.11 -29.68 7.74
N LYS A 358 -21.08 -28.83 7.92
CA LYS A 358 -20.19 -28.81 9.07
C LYS A 358 -20.07 -27.38 9.61
N ASN A 359 -20.01 -27.27 10.93
CA ASN A 359 -19.67 -26.02 11.60
C ASN A 359 -18.16 -25.81 11.51
N ASP A 360 -17.66 -25.37 10.36
CA ASP A 360 -16.23 -25.24 10.08
C ASP A 360 -15.86 -24.03 9.20
N GLY A 361 -16.70 -23.00 9.22
CA GLY A 361 -16.42 -21.71 8.62
C GLY A 361 -15.37 -20.91 9.41
N VAL A 362 -14.76 -19.94 8.73
CA VAL A 362 -13.65 -19.12 9.26
C VAL A 362 -13.80 -17.68 8.79
N VAL A 363 -13.39 -16.72 9.63
CA VAL A 363 -13.16 -15.33 9.23
C VAL A 363 -11.67 -15.05 9.26
N TYR A 364 -11.12 -14.58 8.14
CA TYR A 364 -9.70 -14.27 7.97
C TYR A 364 -9.44 -12.77 7.97
N SER A 365 -8.20 -12.40 8.29
CA SER A 365 -7.61 -11.10 7.99
C SER A 365 -6.29 -11.29 7.25
N CYS A 366 -5.98 -10.38 6.32
CA CYS A 366 -4.65 -10.23 5.74
C CYS A 366 -4.34 -8.74 5.44
N ASN A 367 -3.08 -8.45 5.09
CA ASN A 367 -2.70 -7.17 4.48
C ASN A 367 -3.32 -7.06 3.08
N LEU A 368 -3.42 -5.83 2.56
CA LEU A 368 -3.96 -5.55 1.23
C LEU A 368 -3.15 -6.19 0.07
N ASP A 369 -1.93 -6.65 0.33
CA ASP A 369 -1.11 -7.41 -0.63
C ASP A 369 -1.26 -8.94 -0.48
N GLY A 370 -2.11 -9.41 0.44
CA GLY A 370 -2.34 -10.83 0.75
C GLY A 370 -1.42 -11.41 1.82
N SER A 371 -0.41 -10.66 2.30
CA SER A 371 0.50 -11.12 3.36
C SER A 371 -0.14 -11.08 4.76
N ASP A 372 0.51 -11.69 5.76
CA ASP A 372 0.02 -11.74 7.15
C ASP A 372 -1.40 -12.33 7.31
N LEU A 373 -1.69 -13.42 6.58
CA LEU A 373 -2.97 -14.12 6.65
C LEU A 373 -3.17 -14.79 8.03
N LYS A 374 -4.27 -14.44 8.70
CA LYS A 374 -4.60 -14.88 10.07
C LYS A 374 -6.08 -15.24 10.20
N GLU A 375 -6.37 -16.26 11.00
CA GLU A 375 -7.74 -16.54 11.45
C GLU A 375 -8.12 -15.56 12.55
N VAL A 376 -9.14 -14.73 12.29
CA VAL A 376 -9.72 -13.79 13.26
C VAL A 376 -10.80 -14.52 14.06
N VAL A 377 -11.68 -15.24 13.37
CA VAL A 377 -12.65 -16.14 13.99
C VAL A 377 -12.27 -17.56 13.56
N PRO A 378 -11.73 -18.39 14.48
CA PRO A 378 -11.13 -19.65 14.12
C PRO A 378 -12.16 -20.71 13.75
N GLN A 379 -11.72 -21.69 12.98
CA GLN A 379 -12.54 -22.78 12.49
C GLN A 379 -13.39 -23.43 13.60
N GLY A 380 -14.70 -23.53 13.37
CA GLY A 380 -15.65 -24.14 14.29
C GLY A 380 -16.31 -23.18 15.28
N SER A 381 -15.90 -21.91 15.30
CA SER A 381 -16.58 -20.85 16.06
C SER A 381 -17.85 -20.36 15.35
N VAL A 382 -17.84 -20.39 14.02
CA VAL A 382 -18.93 -20.00 13.12
C VAL A 382 -19.22 -21.10 12.11
N HIS A 383 -20.48 -21.24 11.67
CA HIS A 383 -20.88 -22.35 10.84
C HIS A 383 -20.56 -22.09 9.37
N THR A 384 -21.26 -21.15 8.76
CA THR A 384 -21.09 -20.76 7.36
C THR A 384 -21.18 -19.24 7.30
N PRO A 385 -20.07 -18.54 7.63
CA PRO A 385 -20.05 -17.09 7.59
C PRO A 385 -20.27 -16.60 6.16
N LYS A 386 -21.06 -15.54 6.02
CA LYS A 386 -21.51 -14.95 4.75
C LYS A 386 -20.99 -13.53 4.61
N GLN A 387 -21.80 -12.58 4.13
CA GLN A 387 -21.38 -11.19 4.01
C GLN A 387 -20.77 -10.71 5.35
N LEU A 388 -19.73 -9.89 5.22
CA LEU A 388 -19.07 -9.21 6.31
C LEU A 388 -19.00 -7.71 5.99
N THR A 389 -19.13 -6.88 7.02
CA THR A 389 -18.89 -5.44 6.94
C THR A 389 -17.99 -4.97 8.10
N VAL A 390 -17.17 -3.95 7.84
CA VAL A 390 -16.27 -3.34 8.83
C VAL A 390 -16.88 -2.05 9.39
N ASP A 391 -16.95 -1.95 10.71
CA ASP A 391 -17.17 -0.70 11.42
C ASP A 391 -15.82 -0.15 11.92
N ASN A 392 -15.26 0.79 11.15
CA ASN A 392 -14.01 1.45 11.49
C ASN A 392 -14.12 2.32 12.75
N GLN A 393 -15.30 2.88 13.05
CA GLN A 393 -15.46 3.80 14.19
C GLN A 393 -15.32 3.05 15.52
N ASN A 394 -15.84 1.82 15.58
CA ASN A 394 -15.84 0.99 16.78
C ASN A 394 -14.84 -0.16 16.74
N SER A 395 -14.04 -0.27 15.66
CA SER A 395 -13.06 -1.35 15.45
C SER A 395 -13.67 -2.76 15.51
N LYS A 396 -14.85 -2.91 14.91
CA LYS A 396 -15.64 -4.15 14.91
C LYS A 396 -15.84 -4.67 13.48
N ILE A 397 -15.89 -5.98 13.34
CA ILE A 397 -16.42 -6.64 12.15
C ILE A 397 -17.77 -7.27 12.47
N TYR A 398 -18.69 -7.22 11.52
CA TYR A 398 -20.03 -7.80 11.60
C TYR A 398 -20.20 -8.77 10.44
N PHE A 399 -20.77 -9.95 10.70
CA PHE A 399 -21.00 -10.95 9.66
C PHE A 399 -22.24 -11.79 9.96
N SER A 400 -22.88 -12.27 8.90
CA SER A 400 -23.96 -13.25 9.01
C SER A 400 -23.40 -14.68 9.04
N ASP A 401 -24.12 -15.59 9.67
CA ASP A 401 -23.84 -17.02 9.68
C ASP A 401 -25.09 -17.80 9.23
N ARG A 402 -25.02 -18.35 8.01
CA ARG A 402 -26.17 -18.88 7.28
C ARG A 402 -26.78 -20.09 7.98
N GLU A 403 -26.04 -21.20 8.02
CA GLU A 403 -26.48 -22.43 8.68
C GLU A 403 -26.53 -22.29 10.19
N GLY A 404 -25.67 -21.45 10.78
CA GLY A 404 -25.74 -21.15 12.21
C GLY A 404 -26.99 -20.36 12.58
N MET A 405 -27.67 -19.74 11.61
CA MET A 405 -28.89 -18.93 11.78
C MET A 405 -28.66 -17.74 12.72
N ARG A 406 -27.56 -17.01 12.48
CA ARG A 406 -27.09 -15.92 13.35
C ARG A 406 -26.63 -14.71 12.57
N VAL A 407 -26.65 -13.57 13.27
CA VAL A 407 -25.83 -12.40 12.97
C VAL A 407 -24.85 -12.22 14.13
N MET A 408 -23.57 -11.98 13.82
CA MET A 408 -22.49 -11.94 14.81
C MET A 408 -21.60 -10.72 14.62
N ARG A 409 -20.87 -10.34 15.67
CA ARG A 409 -19.79 -9.34 15.62
C ARG A 409 -18.59 -9.75 16.47
N CYS A 410 -17.42 -9.21 16.18
CA CYS A 410 -16.24 -9.28 17.07
C CYS A 410 -15.32 -8.07 16.84
N ASN A 411 -14.31 -7.89 17.69
CA ASN A 411 -13.21 -6.96 17.46
C ASN A 411 -12.37 -7.42 16.25
N PHE A 412 -11.55 -6.52 15.69
CA PHE A 412 -10.63 -6.84 14.59
C PHE A 412 -9.63 -7.96 14.88
N ASP A 413 -9.32 -8.22 16.16
CA ASP A 413 -8.46 -9.33 16.59
C ASP A 413 -9.24 -10.62 16.92
N GLY A 414 -10.57 -10.62 16.75
CA GLY A 414 -11.44 -11.76 17.02
C GLY A 414 -11.97 -11.84 18.44
N SER A 415 -11.51 -10.98 19.36
CA SER A 415 -12.03 -10.91 20.71
C SER A 415 -13.46 -10.37 20.75
N ASP A 416 -14.16 -10.60 21.87
CA ASP A 416 -15.57 -10.22 22.05
C ASP A 416 -16.51 -10.74 20.95
N LEU A 417 -16.30 -11.99 20.52
CA LEU A 417 -17.20 -12.66 19.58
C LEU A 417 -18.60 -12.83 20.20
N GLU A 418 -19.56 -12.10 19.66
CA GLU A 418 -20.92 -11.95 20.18
C GLU A 418 -21.96 -12.28 19.11
N THR A 419 -23.06 -12.92 19.50
CA THR A 419 -24.24 -13.09 18.64
C THR A 419 -25.21 -11.93 18.88
N LEU A 420 -25.62 -11.24 17.82
CA LEU A 420 -26.55 -10.11 17.84
C LEU A 420 -28.00 -10.53 17.57
N VAL A 421 -28.18 -11.56 16.73
CA VAL A 421 -29.48 -12.14 16.37
C VAL A 421 -29.32 -13.65 16.29
N GLN A 422 -30.26 -14.41 16.87
CA GLN A 422 -30.35 -15.86 16.74
C GLN A 422 -31.74 -16.23 16.24
N THR A 423 -31.84 -16.70 15.00
CA THR A 423 -33.13 -16.98 14.33
C THR A 423 -33.50 -18.46 14.34
N GLY A 424 -32.60 -19.33 14.77
CA GLY A 424 -32.80 -20.78 14.84
C GLY A 424 -31.71 -21.49 15.62
N ASP A 425 -31.61 -22.81 15.47
CA ASP A 425 -30.59 -23.65 16.13
C ASP A 425 -30.23 -24.76 15.16
N TRP A 426 -29.01 -24.71 14.65
CA TRP A 426 -28.52 -25.61 13.61
C TRP A 426 -28.42 -27.06 14.09
N ARG A 427 -28.62 -27.34 15.37
CA ARG A 427 -28.70 -28.72 15.89
C ARG A 427 -30.08 -29.34 15.72
N LYS A 428 -31.11 -28.54 15.41
CA LYS A 428 -32.50 -29.00 15.22
C LYS A 428 -32.83 -29.11 13.74
N GLU A 429 -33.28 -30.29 13.31
CA GLU A 429 -33.55 -30.58 11.90
C GLU A 429 -34.68 -29.72 11.32
N GLU A 430 -35.71 -29.43 12.12
CA GLU A 430 -36.77 -28.47 11.79
C GLU A 430 -36.21 -27.10 11.41
N HIS A 431 -35.24 -26.60 12.19
CA HIS A 431 -34.66 -25.27 11.95
C HIS A 431 -33.73 -25.28 10.74
N LYS A 432 -32.93 -26.36 10.55
CA LYS A 432 -32.03 -26.49 9.38
C LYS A 432 -32.79 -26.49 8.05
N SER A 433 -33.95 -27.13 8.00
CA SER A 433 -34.76 -27.25 6.78
C SER A 433 -35.54 -25.97 6.45
N ASP A 434 -35.71 -25.07 7.41
CA ASP A 434 -36.36 -23.78 7.23
C ASP A 434 -35.36 -22.69 6.76
N GLN A 435 -35.19 -22.57 5.44
CA GLN A 435 -34.31 -21.59 4.82
C GLN A 435 -34.70 -20.13 5.12
N THR A 436 -35.93 -19.88 5.60
CA THR A 436 -36.34 -18.54 5.98
C THR A 436 -35.60 -18.03 7.22
N ARG A 437 -34.91 -18.92 7.96
CA ARG A 437 -34.10 -18.55 9.13
C ARG A 437 -32.68 -18.12 8.77
N TRP A 438 -32.19 -18.49 7.60
CA TRP A 438 -30.80 -18.28 7.20
C TRP A 438 -30.46 -16.82 6.99
N CYS A 439 -29.50 -16.32 7.76
CA CYS A 439 -28.97 -14.96 7.65
C CYS A 439 -27.87 -14.92 6.59
N VAL A 440 -27.84 -13.92 5.71
CA VAL A 440 -26.86 -13.85 4.61
C VAL A 440 -26.20 -12.47 4.52
N GLY A 441 -26.96 -11.44 4.17
CA GLY A 441 -26.42 -10.08 4.02
C GLY A 441 -26.38 -9.34 5.35
N ILE A 442 -25.47 -8.38 5.48
CA ILE A 442 -25.34 -7.50 6.63
C ILE A 442 -24.69 -6.16 6.25
N THR A 443 -25.21 -5.08 6.83
CA THR A 443 -24.54 -3.78 6.85
C THR A 443 -24.85 -3.05 8.16
N VAL A 444 -24.03 -2.07 8.54
CA VAL A 444 -24.16 -1.31 9.80
C VAL A 444 -24.17 0.19 9.55
N SER A 445 -24.97 0.89 10.34
CA SER A 445 -25.05 2.36 10.36
C SER A 445 -24.73 2.83 11.78
N PRO A 446 -23.44 3.07 12.09
CA PRO A 446 -23.02 3.56 13.40
C PRO A 446 -23.68 4.89 13.76
N SER A 447 -23.87 5.79 12.77
CA SER A 447 -24.48 7.11 13.00
C SER A 447 -25.92 7.03 13.51
N THR A 448 -26.68 6.00 13.12
CA THR A 448 -28.05 5.76 13.59
C THR A 448 -28.12 4.72 14.72
N GLY A 449 -27.00 4.08 15.06
CA GLY A 449 -26.95 2.98 16.03
C GLY A 449 -27.71 1.74 15.58
N LYS A 450 -27.85 1.51 14.27
CA LYS A 450 -28.62 0.41 13.68
C LYS A 450 -27.76 -0.53 12.85
N PHE A 451 -28.19 -1.78 12.75
CA PHE A 451 -27.67 -2.71 11.75
C PHE A 451 -28.83 -3.38 11.01
N TYR A 452 -28.50 -3.89 9.82
CA TYR A 452 -29.44 -4.47 8.88
C TYR A 452 -28.93 -5.82 8.44
N TRP A 453 -29.84 -6.78 8.22
CA TRP A 453 -29.46 -8.09 7.70
C TRP A 453 -30.56 -8.67 6.82
N THR A 454 -30.17 -9.63 5.96
CA THR A 454 -31.12 -10.36 5.11
C THR A 454 -31.43 -11.73 5.68
N GLN A 455 -32.63 -12.21 5.42
CA GLN A 455 -32.92 -13.64 5.36
C GLN A 455 -33.37 -14.01 3.97
N LYS A 456 -32.58 -14.82 3.26
CA LYS A 456 -32.75 -15.07 1.83
C LYS A 456 -34.04 -15.84 1.47
N GLY A 457 -34.55 -16.66 2.40
CA GLY A 457 -35.67 -17.55 2.12
C GLY A 457 -35.30 -18.70 1.17
N PHE A 458 -36.33 -19.37 0.64
CA PHE A 458 -36.13 -20.42 -0.36
C PHE A 458 -35.67 -19.82 -1.67
N SER A 459 -34.75 -20.51 -2.35
CA SER A 459 -34.29 -20.09 -3.67
C SER A 459 -35.46 -19.97 -4.64
N LYS A 460 -35.58 -18.80 -5.28
CA LYS A 460 -36.69 -18.44 -6.19
C LYS A 460 -38.08 -18.56 -5.54
N GLY A 461 -38.15 -18.47 -4.21
CA GLY A 461 -39.37 -18.69 -3.43
C GLY A 461 -40.16 -17.42 -3.11
N GLY A 462 -39.60 -16.23 -3.34
CA GLY A 462 -40.25 -14.95 -3.00
C GLY A 462 -40.54 -14.82 -1.50
N LYS A 463 -39.63 -15.32 -0.67
CA LYS A 463 -39.73 -15.30 0.81
C LYS A 463 -38.55 -14.57 1.46
N GLY A 464 -37.81 -13.81 0.66
CA GLY A 464 -36.74 -12.96 1.10
C GLY A 464 -37.23 -11.84 1.99
N ARG A 465 -36.43 -11.49 3.00
CA ARG A 465 -36.71 -10.42 3.96
C ARG A 465 -35.45 -9.65 4.30
N ILE A 466 -35.61 -8.37 4.60
CA ILE A 466 -34.57 -7.50 5.15
C ILE A 466 -35.07 -6.93 6.47
N PHE A 467 -34.22 -6.96 7.49
CA PHE A 467 -34.53 -6.56 8.84
C PHE A 467 -33.64 -5.42 9.32
N ARG A 468 -34.05 -4.75 10.39
CA ARG A 468 -33.28 -3.76 11.15
C ARG A 468 -33.43 -4.00 12.65
N ALA A 469 -32.37 -3.72 13.40
CA ALA A 469 -32.44 -3.61 14.87
C ALA A 469 -31.36 -2.64 15.40
N ASN A 470 -31.38 -2.30 16.70
CA ASN A 470 -30.31 -1.51 17.31
C ASN A 470 -29.02 -2.32 17.42
N ILE A 471 -27.85 -1.71 17.23
CA ILE A 471 -26.56 -2.38 17.43
C ILE A 471 -26.45 -2.91 18.86
N ASP A 472 -26.78 -2.08 19.84
CA ASP A 472 -26.72 -2.44 21.25
C ASP A 472 -28.05 -2.94 21.78
N PHE A 473 -27.98 -3.90 22.70
CA PHE A 473 -29.15 -4.44 23.37
C PHE A 473 -29.74 -3.42 24.36
N GLN A 474 -31.07 -3.44 24.48
CA GLN A 474 -31.74 -2.81 25.60
C GLN A 474 -31.38 -3.55 26.90
N PRO A 475 -31.37 -2.88 28.07
CA PRO A 475 -31.05 -3.52 29.35
C PRO A 475 -31.86 -4.80 29.59
N GLY A 476 -31.18 -5.92 29.87
CA GLY A 476 -31.79 -7.23 30.12
C GLY A 476 -32.16 -8.04 28.86
N GLN A 477 -31.93 -7.49 27.66
CA GLN A 477 -32.12 -8.20 26.39
C GLN A 477 -30.81 -8.81 25.87
N ASN A 478 -30.94 -9.78 24.97
CA ASN A 478 -29.88 -10.46 24.24
C ASN A 478 -30.41 -10.95 22.88
N ALA A 479 -29.58 -11.66 22.11
CA ALA A 479 -29.92 -12.13 20.77
C ALA A 479 -31.17 -13.03 20.67
N LEU A 480 -31.57 -13.69 21.76
CA LEU A 480 -32.72 -14.61 21.78
C LEU A 480 -34.04 -13.92 22.14
N ASN A 481 -34.00 -12.79 22.86
CA ASN A 481 -35.19 -12.15 23.42
C ASN A 481 -35.32 -10.66 23.09
N ARG A 482 -34.43 -10.10 22.27
CA ARG A 482 -34.52 -8.72 21.80
C ARG A 482 -35.86 -8.46 21.11
N THR A 483 -36.46 -7.32 21.40
CA THR A 483 -37.82 -6.97 20.93
C THR A 483 -37.83 -5.88 19.86
N ASP A 484 -36.67 -5.37 19.51
CA ASP A 484 -36.46 -4.22 18.63
C ASP A 484 -36.20 -4.61 17.16
N ILE A 485 -36.42 -5.87 16.80
CA ILE A 485 -36.29 -6.36 15.43
C ILE A 485 -37.49 -5.91 14.61
N GLU A 486 -37.22 -5.22 13.52
CA GLU A 486 -38.22 -4.76 12.55
C GLU A 486 -37.97 -5.42 11.19
N VAL A 487 -39.04 -5.90 10.55
CA VAL A 487 -38.98 -6.32 9.14
C VAL A 487 -39.18 -5.08 8.29
N LEU A 488 -38.19 -4.68 7.50
CA LEU A 488 -38.28 -3.49 6.64
C LEU A 488 -38.83 -3.83 5.25
N PHE A 489 -38.48 -5.01 4.75
CA PHE A 489 -38.91 -5.50 3.45
C PHE A 489 -39.22 -7.00 3.53
N LYS A 490 -40.29 -7.45 2.87
CA LYS A 490 -40.68 -8.86 2.80
C LYS A 490 -41.25 -9.25 1.44
N ASP A 491 -41.29 -10.56 1.19
CA ASP A 491 -41.65 -11.16 -0.09
C ASP A 491 -40.69 -10.74 -1.23
N LEU A 492 -39.43 -10.47 -0.88
CA LEU A 492 -38.36 -10.22 -1.84
C LEU A 492 -37.95 -11.53 -2.53
N PRO A 493 -37.36 -11.47 -3.75
CA PRO A 493 -36.91 -12.66 -4.47
C PRO A 493 -35.94 -13.52 -3.66
N GLU A 494 -34.74 -13.00 -3.40
CA GLU A 494 -33.67 -13.68 -2.65
C GLU A 494 -32.56 -12.65 -2.31
N PRO A 495 -32.73 -11.82 -1.26
CA PRO A 495 -31.82 -10.72 -0.94
C PRO A 495 -30.53 -11.26 -0.34
N ILE A 496 -29.38 -10.93 -0.95
CA ILE A 496 -28.09 -11.53 -0.61
C ILE A 496 -27.18 -10.56 0.12
N ASP A 497 -26.77 -9.47 -0.51
CA ASP A 497 -25.72 -8.57 -0.02
C ASP A 497 -26.32 -7.19 0.24
N LEU A 498 -25.91 -6.53 1.31
CA LEU A 498 -26.40 -5.21 1.74
C LEU A 498 -25.27 -4.19 1.77
N GLU A 499 -25.55 -2.96 1.39
CA GLU A 499 -24.67 -1.83 1.64
C GLU A 499 -25.50 -0.60 1.99
N ILE A 500 -24.97 0.28 2.85
CA ILE A 500 -25.69 1.49 3.27
C ILE A 500 -24.88 2.73 2.96
N ASP A 501 -25.53 3.70 2.32
CA ASP A 501 -25.05 5.08 2.34
C ASP A 501 -25.51 5.70 3.67
N ASP A 502 -24.63 5.66 4.67
CA ASP A 502 -24.93 6.10 6.03
C ASP A 502 -25.32 7.59 6.09
N ALA A 503 -24.66 8.42 5.27
CA ALA A 503 -24.91 9.86 5.23
C ALA A 503 -26.26 10.20 4.58
N ALA A 504 -26.63 9.46 3.52
CA ALA A 504 -27.90 9.66 2.82
C ALA A 504 -29.05 8.82 3.40
N ASN A 505 -28.77 7.93 4.37
CA ASN A 505 -29.70 6.98 4.97
C ASN A 505 -30.44 6.12 3.90
N VAL A 506 -29.68 5.62 2.93
CA VAL A 506 -30.18 4.81 1.81
C VAL A 506 -29.58 3.41 1.86
N LEU A 507 -30.45 2.40 1.93
CA LEU A 507 -30.04 1.01 1.87
C LEU A 507 -30.03 0.53 0.42
N TYR A 508 -28.97 -0.16 0.03
CA TYR A 508 -28.81 -0.84 -1.25
C TYR A 508 -28.66 -2.34 -1.03
N TRP A 509 -29.14 -3.14 -1.98
CA TRP A 509 -28.95 -4.58 -1.92
C TRP A 509 -29.01 -5.26 -3.27
N THR A 510 -28.46 -6.47 -3.32
CA THR A 510 -28.60 -7.39 -4.44
C THR A 510 -29.68 -8.43 -4.16
N ASP A 511 -30.47 -8.74 -5.19
CA ASP A 511 -31.41 -9.86 -5.18
C ASP A 511 -30.98 -10.89 -6.23
N ARG A 512 -30.94 -12.17 -5.83
CA ARG A 512 -30.85 -13.31 -6.75
C ARG A 512 -32.24 -13.74 -7.24
N GLY A 513 -32.26 -14.68 -8.17
CA GLY A 513 -33.49 -15.30 -8.67
C GLY A 513 -33.80 -14.94 -10.11
N GLU A 514 -35.00 -15.26 -10.56
CA GLU A 514 -35.39 -15.12 -11.97
C GLU A 514 -36.00 -13.75 -12.30
N LEU A 515 -35.92 -13.39 -13.57
CA LEU A 515 -36.66 -12.24 -14.11
C LEU A 515 -38.18 -12.45 -13.93
N PRO A 516 -38.96 -11.37 -13.70
CA PRO A 516 -38.55 -9.97 -13.79
C PRO A 516 -37.88 -9.42 -12.53
N ASP A 517 -38.11 -10.00 -11.34
CA ASP A 517 -37.82 -9.34 -10.07
C ASP A 517 -36.47 -9.70 -9.43
N GLY A 518 -35.89 -10.86 -9.76
CA GLY A 518 -34.56 -11.28 -9.32
C GLY A 518 -33.43 -10.85 -10.26
N ASN A 519 -32.18 -11.07 -9.83
CA ASN A 519 -30.97 -10.62 -10.50
C ASN A 519 -30.92 -9.10 -10.69
N THR A 520 -31.11 -8.41 -9.57
CA THR A 520 -31.28 -6.96 -9.50
C THR A 520 -30.36 -6.30 -8.48
N ILE A 521 -30.10 -5.01 -8.70
CA ILE A 521 -29.61 -4.08 -7.67
C ILE A 521 -30.76 -3.17 -7.31
N ASN A 522 -30.98 -3.00 -6.01
CA ASN A 522 -32.14 -2.33 -5.45
C ASN A 522 -31.70 -1.23 -4.49
N ARG A 523 -32.55 -0.23 -4.26
CA ARG A 523 -32.36 0.75 -3.19
C ARG A 523 -33.66 1.14 -2.50
N ALA A 524 -33.54 1.61 -1.26
CA ALA A 524 -34.63 2.29 -0.55
C ALA A 524 -34.11 3.34 0.43
N LYS A 525 -34.79 4.48 0.49
CA LYS A 525 -34.59 5.47 1.56
C LYS A 525 -35.22 4.97 2.86
N LEU A 526 -34.53 5.18 3.97
CA LEU A 526 -34.96 4.69 5.28
C LEU A 526 -35.62 5.78 6.15
N ASP A 527 -35.59 7.05 5.72
CA ASP A 527 -36.15 8.17 6.48
C ASP A 527 -37.65 7.97 6.77
N GLY A 528 -38.01 7.98 8.07
CA GLY A 528 -39.38 7.79 8.52
C GLY A 528 -39.97 6.39 8.26
N ARG A 529 -39.16 5.41 7.80
CA ARG A 529 -39.62 4.04 7.52
C ARG A 529 -39.71 3.22 8.82
N GLY A 530 -40.91 2.70 9.09
CA GLY A 530 -41.19 1.71 10.13
C GLY A 530 -41.21 0.27 9.59
N ALA A 531 -41.70 -0.66 10.41
CA ALA A 531 -41.87 -2.05 10.01
C ALA A 531 -42.90 -2.21 8.88
N CYS A 532 -42.66 -3.15 7.96
CA CYS A 532 -43.56 -3.43 6.85
C CYS A 532 -44.80 -4.21 7.30
N GLU A 533 -45.99 -3.70 6.99
CA GLU A 533 -47.27 -4.38 7.29
C GLU A 533 -47.64 -5.40 6.20
N GLY A 534 -47.28 -5.14 4.93
CA GLY A 534 -47.62 -5.94 3.74
C GLY A 534 -46.41 -6.23 2.84
N ALA A 535 -46.61 -7.01 1.78
CA ALA A 535 -45.56 -7.35 0.81
C ALA A 535 -44.90 -6.08 0.27
N SER A 536 -43.58 -6.10 0.10
CA SER A 536 -42.84 -4.96 -0.46
C SER A 536 -43.17 -4.78 -1.95
N VAL A 537 -43.43 -3.54 -2.38
CA VAL A 537 -43.81 -3.24 -3.77
C VAL A 537 -42.75 -2.37 -4.45
N ILE A 538 -42.27 -2.82 -5.62
CA ILE A 538 -41.34 -2.05 -6.46
C ILE A 538 -41.98 -0.71 -6.89
N GLY A 539 -41.20 0.37 -6.82
CA GLY A 539 -41.62 1.75 -7.14
C GLY A 539 -42.46 2.43 -6.06
N LYS A 540 -42.82 1.71 -4.99
CA LYS A 540 -43.47 2.26 -3.79
C LYS A 540 -42.57 2.14 -2.57
N ASP A 541 -42.11 0.93 -2.30
CA ASP A 541 -41.31 0.62 -1.12
C ASP A 541 -39.81 0.72 -1.41
N TYR A 542 -39.41 0.35 -2.62
CA TYR A 542 -38.03 0.36 -3.08
C TYR A 542 -37.95 0.46 -4.60
N ASP A 543 -36.81 0.90 -5.10
CA ASP A 543 -36.53 1.03 -6.54
C ASP A 543 -35.58 -0.08 -6.99
N VAL A 544 -35.80 -0.58 -8.21
CA VAL A 544 -34.82 -1.42 -8.90
C VAL A 544 -33.97 -0.54 -9.79
N LEU A 545 -32.67 -0.50 -9.52
CA LEU A 545 -31.69 0.34 -10.23
C LEU A 545 -31.11 -0.35 -11.46
N SER A 546 -30.90 -1.65 -11.38
CA SER A 546 -30.26 -2.44 -12.44
C SER A 546 -30.83 -3.86 -12.45
N ARG A 547 -30.93 -4.46 -13.64
CA ARG A 547 -31.46 -5.82 -13.86
C ARG A 547 -30.55 -6.63 -14.78
N GLY A 548 -30.66 -7.95 -14.73
CA GLY A 548 -29.94 -8.84 -15.65
C GLY A 548 -28.49 -9.07 -15.25
N LEU A 549 -28.24 -9.13 -13.94
CA LEU A 549 -27.04 -9.77 -13.39
C LEU A 549 -27.19 -11.30 -13.48
N HIS A 550 -26.11 -12.06 -13.26
CA HIS A 550 -26.09 -13.52 -13.35
C HIS A 550 -25.86 -14.16 -11.98
N GLU A 551 -26.92 -14.25 -11.18
CA GLU A 551 -26.88 -14.59 -9.75
C GLU A 551 -26.09 -13.54 -8.97
N ALA A 552 -26.67 -12.34 -8.84
CA ALA A 552 -26.06 -11.19 -8.16
C ALA A 552 -25.66 -11.52 -6.72
N ILE A 553 -24.43 -11.17 -6.33
CA ILE A 553 -23.93 -11.36 -4.97
C ILE A 553 -23.43 -10.01 -4.44
N GLY A 554 -22.18 -9.64 -4.67
CA GLY A 554 -21.55 -8.52 -3.96
C GLY A 554 -22.05 -7.15 -4.41
N ILE A 555 -22.10 -6.20 -3.48
CA ILE A 555 -22.27 -4.76 -3.76
C ILE A 555 -21.39 -3.92 -2.84
N LYS A 556 -20.75 -2.88 -3.39
CA LYS A 556 -20.02 -1.86 -2.62
C LYS A 556 -20.29 -0.47 -3.19
N LEU A 557 -20.51 0.50 -2.32
CA LEU A 557 -20.68 1.90 -2.70
C LEU A 557 -19.34 2.64 -2.65
N ASP A 558 -19.12 3.47 -3.66
CA ASP A 558 -18.12 4.54 -3.67
C ASP A 558 -18.87 5.88 -3.67
N SER A 559 -19.44 6.22 -2.51
CA SER A 559 -20.23 7.44 -2.34
C SER A 559 -19.41 8.71 -2.61
N LYS A 560 -18.08 8.66 -2.45
CA LYS A 560 -17.17 9.79 -2.74
C LYS A 560 -17.19 10.13 -4.24
N ASN A 561 -17.15 9.11 -5.10
CA ASN A 561 -17.15 9.29 -6.55
C ASN A 561 -18.53 9.13 -7.21
N GLY A 562 -19.58 8.90 -6.41
CA GLY A 562 -20.94 8.73 -6.91
C GLY A 562 -21.11 7.46 -7.75
N ARG A 563 -20.41 6.38 -7.39
CA ARG A 563 -20.42 5.10 -8.10
C ARG A 563 -20.76 3.95 -7.16
N MET A 564 -21.18 2.83 -7.73
CA MET A 564 -21.27 1.56 -7.04
C MET A 564 -20.68 0.44 -7.90
N PHE A 565 -20.22 -0.60 -7.22
CA PHE A 565 -19.67 -1.80 -7.83
C PHE A 565 -20.48 -3.01 -7.40
N ALA A 566 -20.64 -3.97 -8.32
CA ALA A 566 -21.35 -5.20 -8.03
C ALA A 566 -20.69 -6.42 -8.68
N THR A 567 -20.87 -7.59 -8.08
CA THR A 567 -20.34 -8.86 -8.58
C THR A 567 -21.43 -9.91 -8.73
N ASP A 568 -21.19 -10.89 -9.59
CA ASP A 568 -22.08 -12.02 -9.76
C ASP A 568 -21.36 -13.35 -10.01
N LEU A 569 -22.08 -14.45 -9.80
CA LEU A 569 -21.54 -15.80 -10.01
C LEU A 569 -21.30 -16.13 -11.49
N GLY A 570 -21.76 -15.28 -12.41
CA GLY A 570 -21.42 -15.32 -13.83
C GLY A 570 -20.00 -14.85 -14.14
N GLY A 571 -19.23 -14.42 -13.13
CA GLY A 571 -17.84 -14.01 -13.30
C GLY A 571 -17.70 -12.57 -13.78
N SER A 572 -18.70 -11.73 -13.49
CA SER A 572 -18.69 -10.33 -13.86
C SER A 572 -18.48 -9.41 -12.67
N VAL A 573 -17.73 -8.32 -12.89
CA VAL A 573 -17.68 -7.15 -12.01
C VAL A 573 -18.25 -5.97 -12.77
N TYR A 574 -19.25 -5.30 -12.21
CA TYR A 574 -19.93 -4.16 -12.79
C TYR A 574 -19.57 -2.89 -12.04
N GLN A 575 -19.48 -1.79 -12.77
CA GLN A 575 -19.52 -0.43 -12.24
C GLN A 575 -20.80 0.25 -12.74
N LEU A 576 -21.48 0.97 -11.86
CA LEU A 576 -22.69 1.74 -12.16
C LEU A 576 -22.64 3.08 -11.41
N ASP A 577 -23.41 4.05 -11.88
CA ASP A 577 -23.70 5.25 -11.09
C ASP A 577 -24.65 4.91 -9.93
N MET A 578 -24.75 5.78 -8.92
CA MET A 578 -25.62 5.57 -7.74
C MET A 578 -27.12 5.40 -8.07
N ASP A 579 -27.55 5.80 -9.27
CA ASP A 579 -28.92 5.63 -9.77
C ASP A 579 -29.10 4.40 -10.68
N GLY A 580 -28.06 3.59 -10.87
CA GLY A 580 -28.05 2.43 -11.76
C GLY A 580 -27.69 2.75 -13.22
N GLY A 581 -27.48 4.03 -13.55
CA GLY A 581 -27.04 4.49 -14.85
C GLY A 581 -25.62 4.05 -15.23
N ASN A 582 -25.27 4.24 -16.49
CA ASN A 582 -23.91 4.06 -17.04
C ASN A 582 -23.23 2.72 -16.70
N ARG A 583 -24.04 1.65 -16.55
CA ARG A 583 -23.55 0.32 -16.19
C ARG A 583 -22.51 -0.17 -17.20
N THR A 584 -21.31 -0.41 -16.69
CA THR A 584 -20.17 -0.94 -17.45
C THR A 584 -19.68 -2.22 -16.79
N LYS A 585 -19.38 -3.24 -17.60
CA LYS A 585 -18.71 -4.45 -17.14
C LYS A 585 -17.19 -4.21 -17.14
N LEU A 586 -16.58 -4.24 -15.96
CA LEU A 586 -15.14 -4.05 -15.78
C LEU A 586 -14.38 -5.34 -16.05
N TYR A 587 -14.84 -6.43 -15.44
CA TYR A 587 -14.29 -7.76 -15.63
C TYR A 587 -15.37 -8.71 -16.13
N ASP A 588 -14.99 -9.56 -17.09
CA ASP A 588 -15.82 -10.61 -17.68
C ASP A 588 -14.93 -11.84 -17.86
N GLY A 589 -14.97 -12.76 -16.89
CA GLY A 589 -14.01 -13.86 -16.81
C GLY A 589 -14.64 -15.20 -16.46
N SER A 590 -13.85 -16.27 -16.54
CA SER A 590 -14.27 -17.63 -16.22
C SER A 590 -14.27 -17.94 -14.72
N GLY A 591 -14.57 -16.96 -13.86
CA GLY A 591 -14.65 -17.12 -12.40
C GLY A 591 -16.10 -17.10 -11.91
N ALA A 592 -16.31 -17.29 -10.60
CA ALA A 592 -17.60 -17.04 -9.98
C ALA A 592 -17.41 -15.99 -8.87
N PHE A 593 -17.71 -14.73 -9.18
CA PHE A 593 -17.35 -13.63 -8.29
C PHE A 593 -18.42 -13.38 -7.23
N VAL A 594 -17.96 -13.14 -6.01
CA VAL A 594 -18.79 -12.85 -4.84
C VAL A 594 -18.28 -11.55 -4.20
N GLY A 595 -18.44 -11.34 -2.89
CA GLY A 595 -18.25 -10.06 -2.20
C GLY A 595 -17.15 -9.15 -2.76
N ILE A 596 -17.40 -7.84 -2.68
CA ILE A 596 -16.56 -6.79 -3.25
C ILE A 596 -16.37 -5.65 -2.25
N THR A 597 -15.18 -5.05 -2.25
CA THR A 597 -14.84 -3.84 -1.50
C THR A 597 -13.80 -3.02 -2.26
N LEU A 598 -13.45 -1.84 -1.77
CA LEU A 598 -12.60 -0.89 -2.48
C LEU A 598 -11.71 -0.07 -1.54
N VAL A 599 -10.65 0.51 -2.11
CA VAL A 599 -9.74 1.49 -1.47
C VAL A 599 -9.65 2.74 -2.31
#